data_AF-A0A2S8FZR7-F1
#
_entry.id   AF-A0A2S8FZR7-F1
#
_cell.length_a   1.000
_cell.length_b   1.000
_cell.length_c   1.000
_cell.angle_alpha   90.00
_cell.angle_beta   90.00
_cell.angle_gamma   90.00
#
_symmetry.space_group_name_H-M   'P 1'
#
loop_
_entity.id
_entity.type
_entity.pdbx_description
1 polymer ?
#
loop_
_entity_poly.entity_id
_entity_poly.type
_entity_poly.pdbx_seq_one_letter_code
_entity_poly.pdbx_strand_id
1 'polypeptide(L)'
;MNPWKELLELCDQLPVLQSPHSSPKRLQTALRRMKTLLRSLPSDDISLAAAKAASMYHEAVGDLPAALEASRIYLDRLERLHRELETNDYSPYVRQVLLEGYDANELQRCQMTIQRLEALI
;
A
#
# COMPACT_ATOMS: atom_id res chain seq x y z
N MET A 1 -6.55 17.39 -7.45
CA MET A 1 -6.41 15.94 -7.58
C MET A 1 -6.22 15.36 -6.18
N ASN A 2 -6.94 14.30 -5.82
CA ASN A 2 -6.86 13.71 -4.49
C ASN A 2 -5.52 12.93 -4.36
N PRO A 3 -4.62 13.28 -3.43
CA PRO A 3 -3.29 12.67 -3.33
C PRO A 3 -3.35 11.18 -2.98
N TRP A 4 -4.34 10.73 -2.20
CA TRP A 4 -4.53 9.32 -1.86
C TRP A 4 -4.97 8.50 -3.08
N LYS A 5 -5.87 9.05 -3.92
CA LYS A 5 -6.28 8.39 -5.16
C LYS A 5 -5.09 8.21 -6.12
N GLU A 6 -4.28 9.26 -6.28
CA GLU A 6 -3.10 9.20 -7.13
C GLU A 6 -2.06 8.19 -6.61
N LEU A 7 -1.88 8.10 -5.29
CA LEU A 7 -1.00 7.09 -4.68
C LEU A 7 -1.46 5.66 -5.00
N LEU A 8 -2.77 5.38 -4.91
CA LEU A 8 -3.31 4.07 -5.25
C LEU A 8 -3.12 3.75 -6.75
N GLU A 9 -3.39 4.70 -7.63
CA GLU A 9 -3.14 4.54 -9.07
C GLU A 9 -1.67 4.24 -9.38
N LEU A 10 -0.73 4.85 -8.64
CA LEU A 10 0.69 4.57 -8.76
C LEU A 10 1.07 3.18 -8.20
N CYS A 11 0.41 2.76 -7.11
CA CYS A 11 0.58 1.40 -6.57
C CYS A 11 0.16 0.34 -7.60
N ASP A 12 -0.99 0.52 -8.24
CA ASP A 12 -1.50 -0.42 -9.24
C ASP A 12 -0.59 -0.50 -10.48
N GLN A 13 0.06 0.60 -10.83
CA GLN A 13 1.00 0.66 -11.96
C GLN A 13 2.38 0.07 -11.63
N LEU A 14 2.79 0.07 -10.36
CA LEU A 14 4.16 -0.23 -9.98
C LEU A 14 4.63 -1.64 -10.41
N PRO A 15 3.85 -2.73 -10.25
CA PRO A 15 4.25 -4.06 -10.70
C PRO A 15 4.50 -4.12 -12.21
N VAL A 16 3.68 -3.42 -12.99
CA VAL A 16 3.86 -3.33 -14.45
C VAL A 16 5.14 -2.56 -14.77
N LEU A 17 5.39 -1.45 -14.06
CA LEU A 17 6.57 -0.61 -14.27
C LEU A 17 7.87 -1.27 -13.84
N GLN A 18 7.83 -2.22 -12.90
CA GLN A 18 8.97 -3.04 -12.48
C GLN A 18 9.25 -4.23 -13.41
N SER A 19 8.34 -4.55 -14.33
CA SER A 19 8.56 -5.61 -15.33
C SER A 19 9.79 -5.32 -16.19
N PRO A 20 10.59 -6.35 -16.57
CA PRO A 20 11.76 -6.18 -17.43
C PRO A 20 11.49 -5.48 -18.78
N HIS A 21 10.22 -5.52 -19.23
CA HIS A 21 9.78 -4.92 -20.49
C HIS A 21 9.36 -3.45 -20.36
N SER A 22 9.32 -2.91 -19.14
CA SER A 22 8.93 -1.53 -18.88
C SER A 22 10.12 -0.56 -18.98
N SER A 23 9.83 0.66 -19.39
CA SER A 23 10.86 1.71 -19.50
C SER A 23 11.38 2.12 -18.11
N PRO A 24 12.70 2.05 -17.86
CA PRO A 24 13.30 2.50 -16.59
C PRO A 24 12.96 3.94 -16.24
N LYS A 25 12.83 4.81 -17.25
CA LYS A 25 12.45 6.22 -17.09
C LYS A 25 11.04 6.37 -16.53
N ARG A 26 10.10 5.51 -16.93
CA ARG A 26 8.73 5.53 -16.43
C ARG A 26 8.69 5.11 -14.96
N LEU A 27 9.41 4.04 -14.59
CA LEU A 27 9.54 3.61 -13.20
C LEU A 27 10.12 4.71 -12.31
N GLN A 28 11.24 5.33 -12.73
CA GLN A 28 11.84 6.44 -11.98
C GLN A 28 10.89 7.64 -11.84
N THR A 29 10.08 7.92 -12.86
CA THR A 29 9.10 9.01 -12.82
C THR A 29 7.99 8.72 -11.82
N ALA A 30 7.45 7.50 -11.83
CA ALA A 30 6.46 7.03 -10.86
C ALA A 30 7.02 7.09 -9.42
N LEU A 31 8.21 6.54 -9.18
CA LEU A 31 8.85 6.56 -7.85
C LEU A 31 9.11 7.98 -7.35
N ARG A 32 9.55 8.89 -8.23
CA ARG A 32 9.72 10.31 -7.87
C ARG A 32 8.38 10.92 -7.48
N ARG A 33 7.31 10.60 -8.20
CA ARG A 33 5.98 11.11 -7.89
C ARG A 33 5.44 10.56 -6.57
N MET A 34 5.56 9.26 -6.34
CA MET A 34 5.20 8.62 -5.06
C MET A 34 5.95 9.27 -3.89
N LYS A 35 7.27 9.47 -4.02
CA LYS A 35 8.09 10.14 -3.00
C LYS A 35 7.57 11.54 -2.67
N THR A 36 7.23 12.34 -3.69
CA THR A 36 6.68 13.68 -3.50
C THR A 36 5.34 13.65 -2.77
N LEU A 37 4.44 12.74 -3.16
CA LEU A 37 3.13 12.59 -2.53
C LEU A 37 3.27 12.15 -1.08
N LEU A 38 4.05 11.11 -0.79
CA LEU A 38 4.28 10.61 0.56
C LEU A 38 4.86 11.68 1.49
N ARG A 39 5.75 12.54 1.00
CA ARG A 39 6.31 13.66 1.77
C ARG A 39 5.32 14.80 2.02
N SER A 40 4.27 14.90 1.23
CA SER A 40 3.23 15.91 1.39
C SER A 40 2.12 15.46 2.34
N LEU A 41 2.11 14.18 2.74
CA LEU A 41 1.15 13.66 3.69
C LEU A 41 1.48 14.16 5.11
N PRO A 42 0.46 14.35 5.95
CA PRO A 42 0.67 14.70 7.34
C PRO A 42 1.37 13.56 8.10
N SER A 43 2.16 13.89 9.13
CA SER A 43 2.95 12.91 9.88
C SER A 43 2.10 11.90 10.66
N ASP A 44 0.86 12.25 10.95
CA ASP A 44 -0.17 11.44 11.62
C ASP A 44 -1.18 10.82 10.63
N ASP A 45 -0.84 10.75 9.34
CA ASP A 45 -1.72 10.13 8.34
C ASP A 45 -2.00 8.65 8.67
N ILE A 46 -3.28 8.33 8.86
CA ILE A 46 -3.78 6.98 9.16
C ILE A 46 -4.30 6.23 7.91
N SER A 47 -4.07 6.76 6.71
CA SER A 47 -4.62 6.21 5.47
C SER A 47 -4.01 4.85 5.12
N LEU A 48 -4.87 3.91 4.70
CA LEU A 48 -4.44 2.65 4.10
C LEU A 48 -3.62 2.88 2.82
N ALA A 49 -4.06 3.82 1.98
CA ALA A 49 -3.39 4.17 0.73
C ALA A 49 -1.96 4.67 0.95
N ALA A 50 -1.75 5.49 1.99
CA ALA A 50 -0.44 6.01 2.34
C ALA A 50 0.51 4.90 2.80
N ALA A 51 0.05 4.03 3.70
CA ALA A 51 0.85 2.93 4.22
C ALA A 51 1.21 1.92 3.11
N LYS A 52 0.23 1.55 2.27
CA LYS A 52 0.45 0.70 1.09
C LYS A 52 1.49 1.32 0.15
N ALA A 53 1.32 2.59 -0.20
CA ALA A 53 2.24 3.27 -1.11
C ALA A 53 3.65 3.43 -0.52
N ALA A 54 3.78 3.69 0.78
CA ALA A 54 5.07 3.74 1.46
C ALA A 54 5.78 2.39 1.38
N SER A 55 5.07 1.29 1.69
CA SER A 55 5.60 -0.07 1.59
C SER A 55 6.14 -0.36 0.19
N MET A 56 5.31 -0.13 -0.84
CA MET A 56 5.67 -0.40 -2.23
C MET A 56 6.82 0.50 -2.72
N TYR A 57 6.83 1.77 -2.28
CA TYR A 57 7.91 2.71 -2.60
C TYR A 57 9.25 2.26 -2.03
N HIS A 58 9.30 1.98 -0.72
CA HIS A 58 10.54 1.58 -0.03
C HIS A 58 11.09 0.28 -0.59
N GLU A 59 10.22 -0.69 -0.88
CA GLU A 59 10.64 -1.92 -1.54
C GLU A 59 11.24 -1.64 -2.92
N ALA A 60 10.57 -0.83 -3.74
CA ALA A 60 11.02 -0.54 -5.10
C ALA A 60 12.34 0.24 -5.17
N VAL A 61 12.70 0.99 -4.12
CA VAL A 61 14.00 1.68 -4.02
C VAL A 61 15.06 0.85 -3.28
N GLY A 62 14.72 -0.36 -2.83
CA GLY A 62 15.64 -1.29 -2.15
C GLY A 62 15.85 -1.03 -0.66
N ASP A 63 15.01 -0.20 -0.03
CA ASP A 63 15.04 0.08 1.41
C ASP A 63 14.17 -0.95 2.15
N LEU A 64 14.69 -2.18 2.28
CA LEU A 64 13.94 -3.31 2.84
C LEU A 64 13.47 -3.10 4.30
N PRO A 65 14.28 -2.53 5.22
CA PRO A 65 13.82 -2.26 6.57
C PRO A 65 12.64 -1.28 6.63
N ALA A 66 12.69 -0.19 5.84
CA ALA A 66 11.58 0.75 5.77
C ALA A 66 10.35 0.15 5.06
N ALA A 67 10.56 -0.71 4.07
CA ALA A 67 9.49 -1.45 3.41
C ALA A 67 8.76 -2.39 4.38
N LEU A 68 9.52 -3.10 5.22
CA LEU A 68 8.97 -4.00 6.24
C LEU A 68 8.16 -3.22 7.28
N GLU A 69 8.69 -2.12 7.79
CA GLU A 69 7.97 -1.29 8.75
C GLU A 69 6.68 -0.73 8.17
N ALA A 70 6.74 -0.19 6.95
CA ALA A 70 5.56 0.30 6.26
C ALA A 70 4.54 -0.82 5.94
N SER A 71 5.00 -2.04 5.61
CA SER A 71 4.14 -3.22 5.44
C SER A 71 3.41 -3.57 6.73
N ARG A 72 4.09 -3.54 7.88
CA ARG A 72 3.48 -3.83 9.18
C ARG A 72 2.43 -2.79 9.56
N ILE A 73 2.72 -1.51 9.33
CA ILE A 73 1.75 -0.42 9.52
C ILE A 73 0.53 -0.61 8.62
N TYR A 74 0.74 -1.00 7.36
CA TYR A 74 -0.36 -1.27 6.44
C TYR A 74 -1.21 -2.46 6.90
N LEU A 75 -0.58 -3.55 7.35
CA LEU A 75 -1.29 -4.73 7.88
C LEU A 75 -2.14 -4.37 9.10
N ASP A 76 -1.58 -3.67 10.09
CA ASP A 76 -2.30 -3.25 11.29
C ASP A 76 -3.56 -2.43 10.96
N ARG A 77 -3.44 -1.47 10.03
CA ARG A 77 -4.58 -0.66 9.55
C ARG A 77 -5.61 -1.51 8.82
N LEU A 78 -5.16 -2.49 8.03
CA LEU A 78 -6.03 -3.36 7.26
C LEU A 78 -6.81 -4.30 8.19
N GLU A 79 -6.14 -4.91 9.16
CA GLU A 79 -6.79 -5.74 10.20
C GLU A 79 -7.78 -4.94 11.05
N ARG A 80 -7.44 -3.68 11.36
CA ARG A 80 -8.35 -2.77 12.04
C ARG A 80 -9.62 -2.49 11.22
N LEU A 81 -9.47 -2.23 9.91
CA LEU A 81 -10.63 -2.04 9.01
C LEU A 81 -11.54 -3.28 9.03
N HIS A 82 -10.97 -4.47 8.86
CA HIS A 82 -11.74 -5.72 8.90
C HIS A 82 -12.48 -5.89 10.23
N ARG A 83 -11.79 -5.68 11.35
CA ARG A 83 -12.38 -5.76 12.68
C ARG A 83 -13.52 -4.77 12.87
N GLU A 84 -13.32 -3.50 12.47
CA GLU A 84 -14.36 -2.47 12.58
C GLU A 84 -15.60 -2.84 11.75
N LEU A 85 -15.42 -3.43 10.57
CA LEU A 85 -16.53 -3.86 9.72
C LEU A 85 -17.26 -5.09 10.25
N GLU A 86 -16.56 -6.00 10.92
CA GLU A 86 -17.15 -7.15 11.61
C GLU A 86 -17.92 -6.74 12.86
N THR A 87 -17.37 -5.83 13.67
CA THR A 87 -17.96 -5.42 14.95
C THR A 87 -19.17 -4.50 14.81
N ASN A 88 -19.20 -3.69 13.76
CA ASN A 88 -20.25 -2.73 13.54
C ASN A 88 -21.32 -3.28 12.59
N ASP A 89 -22.58 -2.89 12.83
CA ASP A 89 -23.73 -3.30 12.03
C ASP A 89 -23.84 -2.51 10.72
N TYR A 90 -22.84 -2.68 9.86
CA TYR A 90 -22.87 -2.17 8.49
C TYR A 90 -23.66 -3.12 7.60
N SER A 91 -24.43 -2.56 6.67
CA SER A 91 -25.10 -3.37 5.64
C SER A 91 -24.06 -4.12 4.79
N PRO A 92 -24.41 -5.30 4.25
CA PRO A 92 -23.49 -6.07 3.39
C PRO A 92 -22.95 -5.25 2.21
N TYR A 93 -23.78 -4.38 1.63
CA TYR A 93 -23.37 -3.48 0.55
C TYR A 93 -22.29 -2.49 0.99
N VAL A 94 -22.48 -1.84 2.14
CA VAL A 94 -21.50 -0.87 2.67
C VAL A 94 -20.18 -1.57 3.01
N ARG A 95 -20.23 -2.77 3.61
CA ARG A 95 -19.02 -3.57 3.87
C ARG A 95 -18.27 -3.90 2.58
N GLN A 96 -18.99 -4.34 1.54
CA GLN A 96 -18.38 -4.65 0.26
C GLN A 96 -17.69 -3.43 -0.37
N VAL A 97 -18.33 -2.26 -0.34
CA VAL A 97 -17.75 -1.02 -0.87
C VAL A 97 -16.52 -0.60 -0.08
N LEU A 98 -16.54 -0.70 1.26
CA LEU A 98 -15.40 -0.32 2.10
C LEU A 98 -14.22 -1.29 1.98
N LEU A 99 -14.48 -2.55 1.65
CA LEU A 99 -13.45 -3.59 1.42
C LEU A 99 -12.97 -3.67 -0.03
N GLU A 100 -13.48 -2.84 -0.94
CA GLU A 100 -13.04 -2.86 -2.34
C GLU A 100 -11.53 -2.56 -2.42
N GLY A 101 -10.75 -3.55 -2.86
CA GLY A 101 -9.28 -3.47 -2.90
C GLY A 101 -8.56 -3.74 -1.57
N TYR A 102 -9.31 -4.03 -0.50
CA TYR A 102 -8.83 -4.28 0.87
C TYR A 102 -9.41 -5.56 1.47
N ASP A 103 -9.76 -6.53 0.63
CA ASP A 103 -10.40 -7.77 1.05
C ASP A 103 -9.44 -8.75 1.77
N ALA A 104 -9.93 -9.95 2.08
CA ALA A 104 -9.11 -10.99 2.71
C ALA A 104 -7.91 -11.41 1.85
N ASN A 105 -8.00 -11.27 0.52
CA ASN A 105 -6.86 -11.58 -0.36
C ASN A 105 -5.76 -10.53 -0.19
N GLU A 106 -6.12 -9.26 -0.03
CA GLU A 106 -5.15 -8.19 0.24
C GLU A 106 -4.47 -8.38 1.60
N LEU A 107 -5.20 -8.81 2.64
CA LEU A 107 -4.62 -9.22 3.93
C LEU A 107 -3.56 -10.30 3.75
N GLN A 108 -3.92 -11.39 3.05
CA GLN A 108 -3.00 -12.50 2.81
C GLN A 108 -1.78 -12.04 2.00
N ARG A 109 -1.96 -11.18 0.98
CA ARG A 109 -0.84 -10.61 0.21
C ARG A 109 0.09 -9.80 1.10
N CYS A 110 -0.45 -8.94 1.96
CA CYS A 110 0.35 -8.14 2.88
C CYS A 110 1.16 -9.02 3.84
N GLN A 111 0.55 -10.07 4.40
CA GLN A 111 1.24 -11.04 5.26
C GLN A 111 2.38 -11.76 4.52
N MET A 112 2.15 -12.21 3.28
CA MET A 112 3.21 -12.83 2.46
C MET A 112 4.35 -11.85 2.15
N THR A 113 4.02 -10.58 1.88
CA THR A 113 5.02 -9.53 1.67
C THR A 113 5.90 -9.35 2.90
N ILE A 114 5.30 -9.28 4.10
CA ILE A 114 6.03 -9.17 5.37
C ILE A 114 6.96 -10.37 5.56
N GLN A 115 6.44 -11.60 5.42
CA GLN A 115 7.25 -12.82 5.57
C GLN A 115 8.44 -12.85 4.60
N ARG A 116 8.22 -12.45 3.34
CA ARG A 116 9.29 -12.37 2.34
C ARG A 116 10.32 -11.29 2.72
N LEU A 117 9.90 -10.11 3.16
CA LEU A 117 10.81 -9.04 3.56
C LEU A 117 11.63 -9.42 4.79
N GLU A 118 11.01 -10.08 5.78
CA GLU A 118 11.70 -10.62 6.96
C GLU A 118 12.76 -11.67 6.60
N ALA A 119 12.52 -12.47 5.56
CA ALA A 119 13.50 -13.45 5.09
C ALA A 119 14.69 -12.83 4.32
N LEU A 120 14.60 -11.56 3.91
CA LEU A 120 15.62 -10.85 3.13
C LEU A 120 16.51 -9.93 3.97
N ILE A 121 16.16 -9.70 5.24
CA ILE A 121 16.88 -8.84 6.20
C ILE A 121 17.64 -9.71 7.18
#